data_AF-A0A3D4NK74-F1
#
_entry.id   AF-A0A3D4NK74-F1
#
_cell.length_a   1.000
_cell.length_b   1.000
_cell.length_c   1.000
_cell.angle_alpha   90.00
_cell.angle_beta   90.00
_cell.angle_gamma   90.00
#
_symmetry.space_group_name_H-M   'P 1'
#
loop_
_entity.id
_entity.type
_entity.pdbx_description
1 polymer ?
#
loop_
_entity_poly.entity_id
_entity_poly.type
_entity_poly.pdbx_seq_one_letter_code
_entity_poly.pdbx_strand_id
1 'polypeptide(L)'
;MNASLPAFWAVIPAAGVGARMAADRPKQYLQLGGRTILEHSLGCFLDHPALKGMVVSLAIDDPYWPNLACARDPRIARVEGGSERSGSVLNALLHLHALGADDEDWVLVHDAARPNLSRDDLDKLLSELADDPVGG
;
A
#
# COMPACT_ATOMS: atom_id res chain seq x y z
N MET A 1 -28.06 -5.72 -10.05
CA MET A 1 -27.20 -4.62 -10.55
C MET A 1 -25.78 -5.01 -10.16
N ASN A 2 -24.90 -5.29 -11.13
CA ASN A 2 -23.46 -5.40 -10.83
C ASN A 2 -22.97 -3.97 -10.64
N ALA A 3 -23.04 -3.46 -9.41
CA ALA A 3 -22.33 -2.22 -9.10
C ALA A 3 -20.85 -2.54 -9.24
N SER A 4 -20.18 -1.94 -10.22
CA SER A 4 -18.72 -1.97 -10.29
C SER A 4 -18.18 -1.29 -9.05
N LEU A 5 -17.30 -1.96 -8.31
CA LEU A 5 -16.62 -1.37 -7.15
C LEU A 5 -15.90 -0.07 -7.57
N PRO A 6 -15.85 0.95 -6.69
CA PRO A 6 -15.15 2.19 -6.99
C PRO A 6 -13.68 1.91 -7.29
N ALA A 7 -13.15 2.60 -8.31
CA ALA A 7 -11.73 2.57 -8.60
C ALA A 7 -10.96 3.33 -7.50
N PHE A 8 -9.77 2.86 -7.16
CA PHE A 8 -9.01 3.40 -6.02
C PHE A 8 -7.51 3.37 -6.25
N TRP A 9 -6.80 4.23 -5.50
CA TRP A 9 -5.36 4.20 -5.31
C TRP A 9 -5.02 3.57 -3.96
N ALA A 10 -3.81 3.05 -3.82
CA ALA A 10 -3.32 2.52 -2.55
C ALA A 10 -2.07 3.27 -2.04
N VAL A 11 -1.99 3.46 -0.72
CA VAL A 11 -0.83 4.01 -0.03
C VAL A 11 -0.36 3.02 1.02
N ILE A 12 0.91 2.63 0.91
CA ILE A 12 1.52 1.59 1.75
C ILE A 12 2.69 2.20 2.54
N PRO A 13 2.46 2.72 3.76
CA PRO A 13 3.55 3.19 4.60
C PRO A 13 4.39 2.00 5.09
N ALA A 14 5.65 1.97 4.66
CA ALA A 14 6.59 0.87 4.91
C ALA A 14 8.01 1.37 5.29
N ALA A 15 8.18 2.63 5.66
CA ALA A 15 9.48 3.22 6.02
C ALA A 15 9.93 2.90 7.46
N GLY A 16 9.04 2.32 8.28
CA GLY A 16 9.35 1.98 9.66
C GLY A 16 10.33 0.81 9.79
N VAL A 17 11.27 0.92 10.72
CA VAL A 17 12.29 -0.13 11.01
C VAL A 17 11.74 -1.31 11.82
N GLY A 18 10.54 -1.19 12.41
CA GLY A 18 9.92 -2.30 13.15
C GLY A 18 10.62 -2.65 14.47
N ALA A 19 11.07 -1.67 15.24
CA ALA A 19 11.95 -1.83 16.43
C ALA A 19 11.49 -2.89 17.47
N ARG A 20 10.19 -3.17 17.56
CA ARG A 20 9.62 -4.18 18.48
C ARG A 20 9.86 -5.63 18.04
N MET A 21 10.14 -5.89 16.77
CA MET A 21 10.31 -7.24 16.24
C MET A 21 11.69 -7.84 16.50
N ALA A 22 12.65 -7.07 17.03
CA ALA A 22 14.00 -7.51 17.38
C ALA A 22 14.67 -8.38 16.27
N ALA A 23 14.38 -8.07 15.01
CA ALA A 23 14.90 -8.78 13.85
C ALA A 23 16.16 -8.09 13.31
N ASP A 24 16.94 -8.81 12.49
CA ASP A 24 18.12 -8.31 11.79
C ASP A 24 17.78 -7.30 10.67
N ARG A 25 16.51 -7.20 10.30
CA ARG A 25 15.98 -6.36 9.21
C ARG A 25 14.59 -5.83 9.53
N PRO A 26 14.11 -4.80 8.80
CA PRO A 26 12.75 -4.32 8.94
C PRO A 26 11.73 -5.44 8.71
N LYS A 27 10.73 -5.53 9.59
CA LYS A 27 9.78 -6.65 9.65
C LYS A 27 9.06 -6.94 8.33
N GLN A 28 8.79 -5.91 7.53
CA GLN A 28 8.14 -6.02 6.23
C GLN A 28 8.94 -6.85 5.21
N TYR A 29 10.24 -7.05 5.43
CA TYR A 29 11.11 -7.90 4.59
C TYR A 29 11.30 -9.32 5.13
N LEU A 30 10.67 -9.68 6.24
CA LEU A 30 10.68 -11.07 6.72
C LEU A 30 9.94 -11.97 5.73
N GLN A 31 10.42 -13.19 5.59
CA GLN A 31 9.87 -14.19 4.67
C GLN A 31 8.70 -14.95 5.31
N LEU A 32 7.64 -15.13 4.53
CA LEU A 32 6.47 -15.92 4.87
C LEU A 32 6.05 -16.69 3.62
N GLY A 33 6.09 -18.02 3.63
CA GLY A 33 5.66 -18.82 2.48
C GLY A 33 6.35 -18.47 1.14
N GLY A 34 7.64 -18.11 1.17
CA GLY A 34 8.44 -17.82 -0.02
C GLY A 34 8.32 -16.39 -0.58
N ARG A 35 7.55 -15.51 0.06
CA ARG A 35 7.47 -14.07 -0.25
C ARG A 35 7.69 -13.25 1.02
N THR A 36 8.10 -12.00 0.86
CA THR A 36 8.17 -11.05 1.99
C THR A 36 6.78 -10.68 2.51
N ILE A 37 6.69 -10.26 3.77
CA ILE A 37 5.46 -9.70 4.36
C ILE A 37 4.93 -8.52 3.52
N LEU A 38 5.84 -7.68 2.99
CA LEU A 38 5.51 -6.60 2.08
C LEU A 38 4.86 -7.13 0.80
N GLU A 39 5.49 -8.11 0.12
CA GLU A 39 4.93 -8.70 -1.11
C GLU A 39 3.53 -9.30 -0.91
N HIS A 40 3.27 -9.96 0.22
CA HIS A 40 1.91 -10.43 0.54
C HIS A 40 0.91 -9.28 0.69
N SER A 41 1.30 -8.22 1.40
CA SER A 41 0.45 -7.04 1.61
C SER A 41 0.14 -6.31 0.30
N LEU A 42 1.13 -6.20 -0.59
CA LEU A 42 0.95 -5.57 -1.91
C LEU A 42 0.12 -6.44 -2.86
N GLY A 43 0.27 -7.76 -2.78
CA GLY A 43 -0.40 -8.71 -3.68
C GLY A 43 -1.92 -8.55 -3.69
N CYS A 44 -2.55 -8.37 -2.53
CA CYS A 44 -4.01 -8.19 -2.43
C CYS A 44 -4.51 -7.01 -3.28
N PHE A 45 -3.74 -5.92 -3.38
CA PHE A 45 -4.10 -4.76 -4.18
C PHE A 45 -3.73 -4.96 -5.66
N LEU A 46 -2.54 -5.49 -5.95
CA LEU A 46 -2.07 -5.72 -7.32
C LEU A 46 -2.96 -6.69 -8.10
N ASP A 47 -3.59 -7.64 -7.40
CA ASP A 47 -4.54 -8.59 -7.98
C ASP A 47 -5.97 -8.02 -8.08
N HIS A 48 -6.21 -6.79 -7.59
CA HIS A 48 -7.52 -6.15 -7.63
C HIS A 48 -7.75 -5.35 -8.93
N PRO A 49 -8.82 -5.63 -9.70
CA PRO A 49 -9.05 -5.02 -11.01
C PRO A 49 -9.38 -3.52 -10.95
N ALA A 50 -9.89 -3.02 -9.83
CA ALA A 50 -10.21 -1.60 -9.63
C ALA A 50 -9.01 -0.75 -9.16
N LEU A 51 -7.83 -1.34 -8.97
CA LEU A 51 -6.64 -0.61 -8.58
C LEU A 51 -6.16 0.28 -9.74
N LYS A 52 -6.10 1.60 -9.52
CA LYS A 52 -5.50 2.57 -10.44
C LYS A 52 -3.97 2.56 -10.37
N GLY A 53 -3.44 2.45 -9.16
CA GLY A 53 -2.00 2.42 -8.88
C GLY A 53 -1.74 2.51 -7.38
N MET A 54 -0.46 2.42 -6.99
CA MET A 54 -0.06 2.35 -5.60
C MET A 54 1.24 3.08 -5.33
N VAL A 55 1.34 3.72 -4.17
CA VAL A 55 2.57 4.33 -3.68
C VAL A 55 3.03 3.62 -2.41
N VAL A 56 4.30 3.20 -2.40
CA VAL A 56 4.95 2.60 -1.23
C VAL A 56 5.97 3.58 -0.67
N SER A 57 5.78 3.99 0.59
CA SER A 57 6.72 4.87 1.27
C SER A 57 7.77 4.04 2.00
N LEU A 58 9.03 4.20 1.65
CA LEU A 58 10.16 3.40 2.16
C LEU A 58 11.24 4.29 2.76
N ALA A 59 12.13 3.71 3.56
CA ALA A 59 13.33 4.44 3.96
C ALA A 59 14.14 4.85 2.72
N ILE A 60 14.81 6.00 2.77
CA ILE A 60 15.60 6.52 1.64
C ILE A 60 16.66 5.51 1.18
N ASP A 61 17.36 4.91 2.13
CA ASP A 61 18.44 3.95 1.89
C ASP A 61 17.99 2.49 2.00
N ASP A 62 16.71 2.19 1.73
CA ASP A 62 16.19 0.82 1.83
C ASP A 62 16.93 -0.14 0.88
N PRO A 63 17.75 -1.07 1.40
CA PRO A 63 18.57 -1.94 0.57
C PRO A 63 17.80 -3.18 0.07
N TYR A 64 16.60 -3.43 0.60
CA TYR A 64 15.84 -4.65 0.35
C TYR A 64 14.90 -4.47 -0.84
N TRP A 65 14.24 -3.31 -0.94
CA TRP A 65 13.25 -3.03 -1.98
C TRP A 65 13.71 -3.33 -3.41
N PRO A 66 14.90 -2.89 -3.88
CA PRO A 66 15.32 -3.12 -5.27
C PRO A 66 15.42 -4.61 -5.68
N ASN A 67 15.48 -5.50 -4.69
CA ASN A 67 15.61 -6.94 -4.91
C ASN A 67 14.25 -7.66 -4.98
N LEU A 68 13.15 -6.99 -4.66
CA LEU A 68 11.81 -7.58 -4.73
C LEU A 68 11.29 -7.59 -6.16
N ALA A 69 10.59 -8.65 -6.57
CA ALA A 69 10.02 -8.74 -7.91
C ALA A 69 8.96 -7.65 -8.14
N CYS A 70 8.14 -7.36 -7.12
CA CYS A 70 7.12 -6.32 -7.20
C CYS A 70 7.68 -4.91 -7.38
N ALA A 71 8.96 -4.66 -7.03
CA ALA A 71 9.58 -3.34 -7.22
C ALA A 71 9.71 -2.92 -8.69
N ARG A 72 9.48 -3.85 -9.62
CA ARG A 72 9.47 -3.62 -11.07
C ARG A 72 8.07 -3.48 -11.65
N ASP A 73 7.02 -3.62 -10.85
CA ASP A 73 5.64 -3.45 -11.32
C ASP A 73 5.38 -1.97 -11.62
N PRO A 74 4.97 -1.61 -12.86
CA PRO A 74 4.81 -0.22 -13.26
C PRO A 74 3.66 0.50 -12.54
N ARG A 75 2.77 -0.24 -11.86
CA ARG A 75 1.68 0.33 -11.05
C ARG A 75 2.15 0.79 -9.68
N ILE A 76 3.38 0.48 -9.30
CA ILE A 76 3.96 0.86 -8.01
C ILE A 76 4.95 2.00 -8.19
N ALA A 77 4.68 3.12 -7.53
CA ALA A 77 5.66 4.16 -7.30
C ALA A 77 6.25 4.05 -5.88
N ARG A 78 7.51 4.46 -5.74
CA ARG A 78 8.21 4.55 -4.46
C ARG A 78 8.40 6.00 -4.10
N VAL A 79 8.18 6.32 -2.83
CA VAL A 79 8.57 7.60 -2.23
C VAL A 79 9.40 7.37 -0.96
N GLU A 80 10.10 8.42 -0.55
CA GLU A 80 10.73 8.46 0.77
C GLU A 80 9.64 8.60 1.86
N GLY A 81 9.77 7.80 2.91
CA GLY A 81 8.92 7.90 4.10
C GLY A 81 9.25 9.10 4.97
N GLY A 82 8.28 9.54 5.76
CA GLY A 82 8.48 10.57 6.77
C GLY A 82 9.08 10.01 8.06
N SER A 83 9.44 10.92 8.98
CA SER A 83 9.89 10.58 10.34
C SER A 83 8.87 9.74 11.12
N GLU A 84 7.59 9.92 10.81
CA GLU A 84 6.46 9.19 11.37
C GLU A 84 5.62 8.51 10.28
N ARG A 85 4.72 7.62 10.70
CA ARG A 85 3.75 6.97 9.80
C ARG A 85 2.90 8.01 9.04
N SER A 86 2.42 9.04 9.74
CA SER A 86 1.64 10.15 9.16
C SER A 86 2.40 10.87 8.05
N GLY A 87 3.68 11.20 8.28
CA GLY A 87 4.53 11.82 7.26
C GLY A 87 4.77 10.90 6.06
N SER A 88 4.92 9.59 6.30
CA SER A 88 5.03 8.61 5.21
C SER A 88 3.77 8.52 4.36
N VAL A 89 2.58 8.61 4.98
CA VAL A 89 1.30 8.66 4.28
C VAL A 89 1.15 9.95 3.49
N LEU A 90 1.48 11.10 4.10
CA LEU A 90 1.40 12.41 3.44
C LEU A 90 2.28 12.47 2.18
N ASN A 91 3.54 12.04 2.26
CA ASN A 91 4.44 12.01 1.11
C ASN A 91 3.87 11.16 -0.05
N ALA A 92 3.24 10.03 0.27
CA ALA A 92 2.62 9.18 -0.72
C ALA A 92 1.36 9.80 -1.35
N LEU A 93 0.52 10.46 -0.56
CA LEU A 93 -0.67 11.18 -1.06
C LEU A 93 -0.27 12.32 -2.01
N LEU A 94 0.73 13.12 -1.63
CA LEU A 94 1.27 14.17 -2.50
C LEU A 94 1.81 13.60 -3.82
N HIS A 95 2.44 12.43 -3.77
CA HIS A 95 2.93 11.77 -4.96
C HIS A 95 1.82 11.18 -5.82
N LEU A 96 0.76 10.61 -5.22
CA LEU A 96 -0.43 10.19 -5.95
C LEU A 96 -1.06 11.35 -6.71
N HIS A 97 -1.19 12.50 -6.08
CA HIS A 97 -1.70 13.71 -6.74
C HIS A 97 -0.79 14.12 -7.93
N ALA A 98 0.53 14.06 -7.76
CA ALA A 98 1.48 14.31 -8.84
C ALA A 98 1.41 13.28 -9.99
N LEU A 99 0.93 12.06 -9.71
CA LEU A 99 0.65 11.03 -10.72
C LEU A 99 -0.71 11.21 -11.41
N GLY A 100 -1.51 12.18 -10.98
CA GLY A 100 -2.83 12.49 -11.56
C GLY A 100 -4.02 11.91 -10.81
N ALA A 101 -3.86 11.57 -9.52
CA ALA A 101 -5.02 11.30 -8.67
C ALA A 101 -5.80 12.59 -8.39
N ASP A 102 -7.11 12.54 -8.62
CA ASP A 102 -8.04 13.66 -8.37
C ASP A 102 -8.49 13.71 -6.91
N ASP A 103 -9.01 14.86 -6.47
CA ASP A 103 -9.46 15.06 -5.08
C ASP A 103 -10.64 14.15 -4.68
N GLU A 104 -11.40 13.67 -5.66
CA GLU A 104 -12.54 12.76 -5.49
C GLU A 104 -12.15 11.28 -5.62
N ASP A 105 -10.87 10.97 -5.85
CA ASP A 105 -10.41 9.59 -5.97
C ASP A 105 -10.27 8.91 -4.60
N TRP A 106 -10.77 7.68 -4.52
CA TRP A 106 -10.57 6.85 -3.33
C TRP A 106 -9.10 6.49 -3.14
N VAL A 107 -8.60 6.68 -1.91
CA VAL A 107 -7.26 6.24 -1.51
C VAL A 107 -7.33 5.33 -0.29
N LEU A 108 -6.87 4.10 -0.44
CA LEU A 108 -6.79 3.13 0.65
C LEU A 108 -5.39 3.16 1.28
N VAL A 109 -5.31 3.46 2.58
CA VAL A 109 -4.05 3.43 3.33
C VAL A 109 -3.95 2.09 4.06
N HIS A 110 -2.97 1.25 3.70
CA HIS A 110 -2.80 -0.08 4.30
C HIS A 110 -1.40 -0.30 4.86
N ASP A 111 -1.31 -0.81 6.09
CA ASP A 111 -0.03 -1.07 6.73
C ASP A 111 0.69 -2.26 6.06
N ALA A 112 1.92 -2.07 5.62
CA ALA A 112 2.78 -3.12 5.05
C ALA A 112 3.03 -4.33 5.96
N ALA A 113 2.71 -4.23 7.26
CA ALA A 113 2.88 -5.29 8.24
C ALA A 113 1.61 -6.13 8.44
N ARG A 114 0.59 -5.97 7.60
CA ARG A 114 -0.68 -6.70 7.64
C ARG A 114 -0.84 -7.54 6.36
N PRO A 115 -0.11 -8.66 6.22
CA PRO A 115 -0.06 -9.45 4.99
C PRO A 115 -1.32 -10.28 4.71
N ASN A 116 -2.27 -10.31 5.63
CA ASN A 116 -3.42 -11.23 5.60
C ASN A 116 -4.74 -10.51 5.26
N LEU A 117 -4.68 -9.40 4.51
CA LEU A 117 -5.91 -8.80 3.97
C LEU A 117 -6.50 -9.76 2.93
N SER A 118 -7.76 -10.13 3.11
CA SER A 118 -8.46 -10.99 2.16
C SER A 118 -9.09 -10.14 1.04
N ARG A 119 -9.28 -10.76 -0.13
CA ARG A 119 -10.00 -10.13 -1.24
C ARG A 119 -11.43 -9.76 -0.86
N ASP A 120 -12.10 -10.64 -0.12
CA ASP A 120 -13.50 -10.44 0.28
C ASP A 120 -13.64 -9.25 1.23
N ASP A 121 -12.72 -9.07 2.18
CA ASP A 121 -12.73 -7.92 3.10
C ASP A 121 -12.48 -6.60 2.37
N LEU A 122 -11.55 -6.60 1.40
CA LEU A 122 -11.27 -5.44 0.56
C LEU A 122 -12.49 -5.05 -0.29
N ASP A 123 -13.09 -6.03 -0.98
CA ASP A 123 -14.28 -5.81 -1.82
C ASP A 123 -15.46 -5.33 -0.96
N LYS A 124 -15.61 -5.90 0.24
CA LYS A 124 -16.64 -5.49 1.19
C LYS A 124 -16.45 -4.03 1.63
N LEU A 125 -15.23 -3.64 2.04
CA LEU A 125 -14.93 -2.26 2.43
C LEU A 125 -15.27 -1.27 1.30
N LEU A 126 -14.82 -1.56 0.07
CA LEU A 126 -15.10 -0.72 -1.10
C LEU A 126 -16.59 -0.63 -1.41
N SER A 127 -17.34 -1.72 -1.22
CA SER A 127 -18.78 -1.74 -1.47
C SER A 127 -19.59 -1.00 -0.41
N GLU A 128 -19.21 -1.10 0.87
CA GLU A 128 -19.94 -0.48 1.97
C GLU A 128 -19.72 1.04 2.02
N LEU A 129 -18.54 1.51 1.60
CA LEU A 129 -18.17 2.92 1.60
C LEU A 129 -18.33 3.60 0.23
N ALA A 130 -18.83 2.90 -0.79
CA ALA A 130 -18.87 3.42 -2.16
C ALA A 130 -19.58 4.79 -2.30
N ASP A 131 -20.60 5.02 -1.47
CA ASP A 131 -21.42 6.23 -1.45
C ASP A 131 -21.15 7.10 -0.20
N ASP A 132 -20.13 6.78 0.60
CA ASP A 132 -19.76 7.60 1.76
C ASP A 132 -19.00 8.86 1.32
N PRO A 133 -19.36 10.06 1.81
CA PRO A 133 -18.76 11.30 1.35
C PRO A 133 -17.29 11.50 1.76
N VAL A 134 -16.78 10.77 2.76
CA VAL A 134 -15.41 10.96 3.29
C VAL A 134 -14.68 9.65 3.61
N GLY A 135 -15.35 8.50 3.58
CA GLY A 135 -14.76 7.19 3.86
C GLY A 135 -14.97 6.72 5.30
N GLY A 136 -14.15 5.76 5.75
CA GLY A 136 -14.28 5.07 7.05
C GLY A 136 -12.96 4.75 7.75
#